data_AF-A0A6A6GIU8-F1
#
_entry.id   AF-A0A6A6GIU8-F1
#
_cell.length_a   1.000
_cell.length_b   1.000
_cell.length_c   1.000
_cell.angle_alpha   90.00
_cell.angle_beta   90.00
_cell.angle_gamma   90.00
#
_symmetry.space_group_name_H-M   'P 1'
#
loop_
_entity.id
_entity.type
_entity.pdbx_description
1 polymer ?
#
loop_
_entity_poly.entity_id
_entity_poly.type
_entity_poly.pdbx_seq_one_letter_code
_entity_poly.pdbx_strand_id
1 'polypeptide(L)'
;MSSSSNFNFSSSTSYSTSTTTNGQTTGSQYTQQSTGNPQGTTVHTTSQNLGEDPVNETRQYDAQGRELLSGGTNQPVIQDVTDADKKYEEAIEDEYAKREGGA
;
A
#
# COMPACT_ATOMS: atom_id res chain seq x y z
N MET A 1 -11.20 5.63 -44.89
CA MET A 1 -10.89 6.56 -43.80
C MET A 1 -10.68 5.73 -42.55
N SER A 2 -9.47 5.71 -41.99
CA SER A 2 -9.15 4.86 -40.83
C SER A 2 -9.55 5.59 -39.56
N SER A 3 -10.68 5.22 -38.95
CA SER A 3 -11.11 5.76 -37.67
C SER A 3 -10.23 5.15 -36.56
N SER A 4 -9.24 5.90 -36.07
CA SER A 4 -8.47 5.51 -34.89
C SER A 4 -9.28 5.84 -33.63
N SER A 5 -10.01 4.86 -33.11
CA SER A 5 -10.72 4.99 -31.84
C SER A 5 -9.70 5.01 -30.69
N ASN A 6 -9.42 6.19 -30.15
CA ASN A 6 -8.62 6.36 -28.92
C ASN A 6 -9.48 5.93 -27.72
N PHE A 7 -9.46 4.63 -27.40
CA PHE A 7 -10.21 4.10 -26.25
C PHE A 7 -9.41 4.32 -24.96
N ASN A 8 -9.98 5.11 -24.06
CA ASN A 8 -9.48 5.27 -22.70
C ASN A 8 -10.44 4.54 -21.76
N PHE A 9 -9.93 3.83 -20.77
CA PHE A 9 -10.75 3.20 -19.74
C PHE A 9 -10.25 3.56 -18.35
N SER A 10 -11.17 3.59 -17.40
CA SER A 10 -10.88 3.74 -15.98
C SER A 10 -11.77 2.79 -15.21
N SER A 11 -11.20 2.09 -14.24
CA SER A 11 -11.91 1.22 -13.31
C SER A 11 -11.37 1.41 -11.91
N SER A 12 -12.22 1.21 -10.92
CA SER A 12 -11.84 1.25 -9.51
C SER A 12 -12.51 0.13 -8.76
N THR A 13 -11.85 -0.37 -7.73
CA THR A 13 -12.36 -1.39 -6.83
C THR A 13 -11.85 -1.09 -5.44
N SER A 14 -12.75 -1.13 -4.46
CA SER A 14 -12.38 -0.93 -3.07
C SER A 14 -13.05 -1.99 -2.21
N TYR A 15 -12.37 -2.39 -1.15
CA TYR A 15 -12.93 -3.24 -0.11
C TYR A 15 -12.38 -2.81 1.23
N SER A 16 -13.20 -2.99 2.25
CA SER A 16 -12.82 -2.75 3.63
C SER A 16 -13.38 -3.85 4.50
N THR A 17 -12.60 -4.23 5.50
CA THR A 17 -12.96 -5.28 6.46
C THR A 17 -12.59 -4.79 7.84
N SER A 18 -13.48 -4.96 8.80
CA SER A 18 -13.20 -4.66 10.20
C SER A 18 -13.76 -5.76 11.08
N THR A 19 -13.13 -5.97 12.23
CA THR A 19 -13.56 -6.94 13.22
C THR A 19 -13.32 -6.39 14.60
N THR A 20 -14.33 -6.48 15.45
CA THR A 20 -14.26 -6.04 16.84
C THR A 20 -14.38 -7.24 17.75
N THR A 21 -13.39 -7.43 18.63
CA THR A 21 -13.39 -8.50 19.65
C THR A 21 -12.97 -7.90 20.98
N ASN A 22 -13.75 -8.14 22.04
CA ASN A 22 -13.48 -7.61 23.39
C ASN A 22 -13.22 -6.09 23.44
N GLY A 23 -13.92 -5.32 22.60
CA GLY A 23 -13.78 -3.86 22.51
C GLY A 23 -12.57 -3.37 21.72
N GLN A 24 -11.69 -4.25 21.26
CA GLN A 24 -10.62 -3.90 20.32
C GLN A 24 -11.11 -4.07 18.89
N THR A 25 -10.92 -3.06 18.06
CA THR A 25 -11.26 -3.08 16.65
C THR A 25 -10.00 -3.14 15.82
N THR A 26 -9.94 -4.11 14.92
CA THR A 26 -8.95 -4.19 13.85
C THR A 26 -9.66 -4.04 12.52
N GLY A 27 -8.95 -3.61 11.49
CA GLY A 27 -9.50 -3.54 10.17
C GLY A 27 -8.45 -3.19 9.14
N SER A 28 -8.81 -3.41 7.89
CA SER A 28 -7.97 -3.10 6.74
C SER A 28 -8.85 -2.55 5.64
N GLN A 29 -8.31 -1.60 4.89
CA GLN A 29 -8.93 -1.09 3.68
C GLN A 29 -7.97 -1.23 2.51
N TYR A 30 -8.54 -1.45 1.35
CA TYR A 30 -7.83 -1.60 0.10
C TYR A 30 -8.61 -0.90 -1.00
N THR A 31 -7.90 -0.15 -1.83
CA THR A 31 -8.45 0.48 -3.02
C THR A 31 -7.48 0.27 -4.17
N GLN A 32 -8.00 -0.08 -5.33
CA GLN A 32 -7.26 -0.21 -6.56
C GLN A 32 -7.96 0.59 -7.65
N GLN A 33 -7.20 1.37 -8.39
CA GLN A 33 -7.67 2.19 -9.52
C GLN A 33 -6.81 1.84 -10.72
N SER A 34 -7.43 1.46 -11.83
CA SER A 34 -6.75 1.16 -13.08
C SER A 34 -7.21 2.14 -14.13
N THR A 35 -6.28 2.82 -14.79
CA THR A 35 -6.54 3.71 -15.92
C THR A 35 -5.73 3.23 -17.11
N GLY A 36 -6.35 3.17 -18.29
CA GLY A 36 -5.67 2.68 -19.48
C GLY A 36 -5.98 3.51 -20.71
N ASN A 37 -4.98 3.60 -21.57
CA ASN A 37 -5.01 4.26 -22.87
C ASN A 37 -4.28 3.37 -23.89
N PRO A 38 -4.28 3.72 -25.19
CA PRO A 38 -3.58 2.93 -26.21
C PRO A 38 -2.06 2.79 -25.98
N GLN A 39 -1.47 3.59 -25.10
CA GLN A 39 -0.05 3.55 -24.76
C GLN A 39 0.27 2.59 -23.60
N GLY A 40 -0.71 2.29 -22.74
CA GLY A 40 -0.51 1.43 -21.59
C GLY A 40 -1.59 1.54 -20.52
N THR A 41 -1.36 0.89 -19.38
CA THR A 41 -2.26 0.89 -18.22
C THR A 41 -1.49 1.32 -16.97
N THR A 42 -2.05 2.22 -16.18
CA THR A 42 -1.53 2.62 -14.87
C THR A 42 -2.48 2.12 -13.78
N VAL A 43 -1.93 1.39 -12.82
CA VAL A 43 -2.65 0.86 -11.66
C VAL A 43 -2.12 1.55 -10.41
N HIS A 44 -3.01 2.23 -9.68
CA HIS A 44 -2.76 2.79 -8.36
C HIS A 44 -3.44 1.93 -7.31
N THR A 45 -2.71 1.57 -6.27
CA THR A 45 -3.20 0.75 -5.17
C THR A 45 -2.92 1.46 -3.86
N THR A 46 -3.92 1.52 -2.99
CA THR A 46 -3.79 2.03 -1.63
C THR A 46 -4.22 0.94 -0.66
N SER A 47 -3.37 0.61 0.31
CA SER A 47 -3.68 -0.33 1.38
C SER A 47 -3.41 0.33 2.74
N GLN A 48 -4.31 0.14 3.70
CA GLN A 48 -4.14 0.69 5.04
C GLN A 48 -4.74 -0.24 6.08
N ASN A 49 -4.01 -0.49 7.17
CA ASN A 49 -4.56 -1.09 8.38
C ASN A 49 -5.06 0.00 9.33
N LEU A 50 -6.05 -0.36 10.14
CA LEU A 50 -6.67 0.55 11.10
C LEU A 50 -5.63 0.99 12.15
N GLY A 51 -5.31 2.27 12.15
CA GLY A 51 -4.31 2.86 13.06
C GLY A 51 -2.91 2.99 12.46
N GLU A 52 -2.69 2.54 11.23
CA GLU A 52 -1.44 2.68 10.49
C GLU A 52 -1.57 3.70 9.35
N ASP A 53 -0.43 4.19 8.87
CA ASP A 53 -0.39 5.05 7.69
C ASP A 53 -0.70 4.27 6.40
N PRO A 54 -1.39 4.88 5.42
CA PRO A 54 -1.72 4.22 4.17
C PRO A 54 -0.48 4.03 3.28
N VAL A 55 -0.31 2.82 2.75
CA VAL A 55 0.71 2.47 1.75
C VAL A 55 0.13 2.68 0.36
N ASN A 56 0.82 3.47 -0.46
CA ASN A 56 0.45 3.72 -1.85
C ASN A 56 1.46 3.06 -2.79
N GLU A 57 0.94 2.36 -3.80
CA GLU A 57 1.72 1.70 -4.83
C GLU A 57 1.22 2.14 -6.21
N THR A 58 2.14 2.36 -7.15
CA THR A 58 1.81 2.68 -8.54
C THR A 58 2.57 1.76 -9.48
N ARG A 59 1.84 1.00 -10.28
CA ARG A 59 2.39 0.14 -11.33
C ARG A 59 1.96 0.63 -12.70
N GLN A 60 2.88 0.63 -13.65
CA GLN A 60 2.61 1.02 -15.04
C GLN A 60 2.88 -0.17 -15.94
N TYR A 61 2.03 -0.35 -16.94
CA TYR A 61 2.09 -1.44 -17.91
C TYR A 61 2.07 -0.85 -19.31
N ASP A 62 2.85 -1.41 -20.22
CA ASP A 62 2.80 -1.04 -21.63
C ASP A 62 1.56 -1.62 -22.33
N ALA A 63 1.35 -1.24 -23.59
CA ALA A 63 0.25 -1.76 -24.40
C ALA A 63 0.33 -3.29 -24.67
N GLN A 64 1.46 -3.92 -24.38
CA GLN A 64 1.68 -5.37 -24.48
C GLN A 64 1.45 -6.08 -23.13
N GLY A 65 1.05 -5.34 -22.08
CA GLY A 65 0.81 -5.86 -20.73
C GLY A 65 2.08 -6.11 -19.93
N ARG A 66 3.24 -5.65 -20.38
CA ARG A 66 4.50 -5.77 -19.63
C ARG A 66 4.61 -4.61 -18.66
N GLU A 67 4.99 -4.92 -17.42
CA GLU A 67 5.25 -3.89 -16.43
C GLU A 67 6.42 -3.01 -16.89
N LEU A 68 6.14 -1.72 -17.02
CA LEU A 68 7.14 -0.69 -17.19
C LEU A 68 7.73 -0.46 -15.80
N LEU A 69 8.88 -1.07 -15.53
CA LEU A 69 9.68 -0.72 -14.35
C LEU A 69 10.10 0.74 -14.49
N SER A 70 9.26 1.64 -14.00
CA SER A 70 9.58 3.05 -13.89
C SER A 70 10.71 3.17 -12.86
N GLY A 71 11.94 3.33 -13.36
CA GLY A 71 13.14 3.62 -12.56
C GLY A 71 13.10 5.02 -11.94
N GLY A 72 12.03 5.35 -11.22
CA GLY A 72 11.80 6.68 -10.65
C GLY A 72 10.76 6.66 -9.53
N THR A 73 11.28 6.57 -8.30
CA THR A 73 10.72 7.20 -7.08
C THR A 73 9.34 6.78 -6.54
N ASN A 74 8.72 5.70 -7.02
CA ASN A 74 7.56 5.08 -6.37
C ASN A 74 7.57 3.54 -6.43
N GLN A 75 8.78 2.96 -6.46
CA GLN A 75 8.92 1.65 -5.81
C GLN A 75 8.56 1.88 -4.33
N PRO A 76 7.94 0.93 -3.60
CA PRO A 76 8.17 0.90 -2.17
C PRO A 76 9.69 0.87 -2.05
N VAL A 77 10.28 2.00 -1.68
CA VAL A 77 11.61 1.97 -1.10
C VAL A 77 11.33 1.12 0.13
N ILE A 78 11.63 -0.17 0.04
CA ILE A 78 12.04 -0.92 1.22
C ILE A 78 13.27 -0.13 1.62
N GLN A 79 13.03 0.92 2.41
CA GLN A 79 14.07 1.61 3.10
C GLN A 79 14.60 0.50 3.98
N ASP A 80 15.75 -0.06 3.58
CA ASP A 80 16.54 -0.90 4.45
C ASP A 80 16.43 -0.23 5.82
N VAL A 81 15.85 -0.98 6.76
CA VAL A 81 15.66 -0.61 8.15
C VAL A 81 17.03 -0.45 8.77
N THR A 82 17.73 0.62 8.41
CA THR A 82 18.98 1.03 9.00
C THR A 82 18.63 2.13 10.01
N ASP A 83 18.68 1.70 11.27
CA ASP A 83 18.81 2.47 12.51
C ASP A 83 17.55 3.04 13.18
N ALA A 84 16.40 3.13 12.50
CA ALA A 84 15.16 3.60 13.14
C ALA A 84 14.43 2.50 13.95
N ASP A 85 14.44 1.25 13.46
CA ASP A 85 13.75 0.12 14.10
C ASP A 85 14.40 -0.33 15.42
N LYS A 86 15.73 -0.21 15.56
CA LYS A 86 16.43 -0.54 16.81
C LYS A 86 15.98 0.30 18.00
N LYS A 87 15.66 1.58 17.78
CA LYS A 87 15.16 2.46 18.86
C LYS A 87 13.71 2.17 19.23
N TYR A 88 12.94 1.62 18.30
CA TYR A 88 11.55 1.25 18.55
C TYR A 88 11.48 -0.05 19.36
N GLU A 89 12.35 -1.03 19.09
CA GLU A 89 12.48 -2.25 19.90
C GLU A 89 12.91 -1.96 21.36
N GLU A 90 13.95 -1.13 21.56
CA GLU A 90 14.42 -0.76 22.91
C GLU A 90 13.36 -0.01 23.75
N ALA A 91 12.53 0.82 23.11
CA ALA A 91 11.48 1.57 23.79
C ALA A 91 10.29 0.68 24.23
N ILE A 92 10.08 -0.44 23.57
CA ILE A 92 9.00 -1.39 23.89
C ILE A 92 9.42 -2.32 25.04
N GLU A 93 10.70 -2.66 25.15
CA GLU A 93 11.21 -3.51 26.25
C GLU A 93 11.21 -2.78 27.60
N ASP A 94 11.50 -1.47 27.63
CA ASP A 94 11.54 -0.68 28.87
C ASP A 94 10.15 -0.47 29.52
N GLU A 95 9.07 -0.49 28.72
CA GLU A 95 7.71 -0.32 29.25
C GLU A 95 7.12 -1.61 29.83
N TYR A 96 7.55 -2.78 29.36
CA TYR A 96 7.06 -4.07 29.87
C TYR A 96 7.65 -4.41 31.25
N ALA A 97 8.86 -3.94 31.57
CA ALA A 97 9.47 -4.15 32.88
C ALA A 97 8.82 -3.34 34.01
N LYS A 98 8.04 -2.30 33.70
CA LYS A 98 7.52 -1.36 34.73
C LYS A 98 6.09 -1.66 35.19
N ARG A 99 5.38 -2.60 34.55
CA ARG A 99 3.97 -2.91 34.85
C ARG A 99 3.63 -4.39 35.07
N GLU A 100 4.61 -5.25 35.32
CA GLU A 100 4.38 -6.49 36.07
C GLU A 100 5.48 -6.62 37.12
N GLY A 101 5.17 -6.29 38.37
CA GLY A 101 6.12 -6.43 39.47
C GLY A 101 6.34 -7.90 39.84
N GLY A 102 7.60 -8.27 40.07
CA GLY A 102 7.95 -9.03 41.26
C GLY A 102 8.75 -10.31 41.08
N ALA A 103 10.08 -10.20 41.13
CA ALA A 103 10.94 -11.01 41.99
C ALA A 103 12.09 -10.13 42.50
#